data_AF-A0A5C7HQ31-F1
#
_entry.id   AF-A0A5C7HQ31-F1
#
_cell.length_a   1.000
_cell.length_b   1.000
_cell.length_c   1.000
_cell.angle_alpha   90.00
_cell.angle_beta   90.00
_cell.angle_gamma   90.00
#
_symmetry.space_group_name_H-M   'P 1'
#
loop_
_entity.id
_entity.type
_entity.pdbx_description
1 polymer ?
#
loop_
_entity_poly.entity_id
_entity_poly.type
_entity_poly.pdbx_seq_one_letter_code
_entity_poly.pdbx_strand_id
1 'polypeptide(L)'
;MSVSVSMLNWTRRVYGEEVDEVETVRTLTSSCAGFGDEVDENARSSYFNLPALDVSVAFPQATPVSQFPPCASDYYQFDDLSTSEERAIRMKVRACMEKDIAPIMTKYWEKAEFPFHVVPKFAALHIAGGTIKGYGCPGHSITASAIAVAEVARVDASCCTFFSVHSCLAMLTIALCGSEAQKQKYLPSMALLNTVGCWALTEPDYGSDASSLRTTATKVQALNLLYIYIHMYTHSIHKSNWVLAMSYYSMPSDDQVEGGWILEGQKRWIGNSTFADVLIIFARNTTTNQINGYV
;
A
#
# COMPACT_ATOMS: atom_id res chain seq x y z
N MET A 1 10.08 14.94 -2.87
CA MET A 1 9.14 15.80 -2.13
C MET A 1 7.83 15.03 -1.94
N SER A 2 7.26 15.15 -0.76
CA SER A 2 6.43 14.16 -0.04
C SER A 2 5.10 13.76 -0.70
N VAL A 3 4.94 12.48 -1.05
CA VAL A 3 3.63 11.82 -1.30
C VAL A 3 3.05 11.26 0.02
N SER A 4 3.82 11.29 1.12
CA SER A 4 3.37 10.85 2.44
C SER A 4 2.41 11.83 3.14
N VAL A 5 2.13 13.01 2.54
CA VAL A 5 1.26 14.02 3.18
C VAL A 5 -0.22 13.60 3.24
N SER A 6 -0.70 12.77 2.30
CA SER A 6 -2.07 12.26 2.34
C SER A 6 -2.32 11.37 3.57
N MET A 7 -1.28 10.71 4.10
CA MET A 7 -1.32 9.97 5.37
C MET A 7 -1.08 10.86 6.61
N LEU A 8 -0.40 12.01 6.46
CA LEU A 8 -0.13 12.94 7.57
C LEU A 8 -1.35 13.79 7.97
N ASN A 9 -2.23 14.13 7.01
CA ASN A 9 -3.50 14.79 7.34
C ASN A 9 -4.51 13.85 8.02
N TRP A 10 -4.24 12.54 8.01
CA TRP A 10 -5.01 11.55 8.75
C TRP A 10 -4.61 11.48 10.24
N THR A 11 -3.34 11.76 10.59
CA THR A 11 -2.83 11.65 11.98
C THR A 11 -2.98 12.93 12.81
N ARG A 12 -3.00 14.11 12.20
CA ARG A 12 -3.02 15.38 12.96
C ARG A 12 -4.35 15.72 13.64
N ARG A 13 -5.43 14.98 13.35
CA ARG A 13 -6.73 15.12 14.04
C ARG A 13 -6.90 14.18 15.23
N VAL A 14 -5.93 13.29 15.48
CA VAL A 14 -6.06 12.22 16.49
C VAL A 14 -5.12 12.41 17.68
N TYR A 15 -4.02 13.16 17.56
CA TYR A 15 -3.03 13.27 18.63
C TYR A 15 -2.74 14.73 19.00
N GLY A 16 -3.49 15.23 20.00
CA GLY A 16 -3.03 16.28 20.90
C GLY A 16 -2.43 15.61 22.14
N GLU A 17 -1.20 16.01 22.45
CA GLU A 17 -0.39 15.82 23.67
C GLU A 17 -0.75 14.68 24.66
N GLU A 18 0.20 13.75 24.81
CA GLU A 18 0.24 12.74 25.88
C GLU A 18 0.22 13.42 27.26
N VAL A 19 -0.81 13.14 28.04
CA VAL A 19 -0.82 13.28 29.49
C VAL A 19 -1.31 11.95 30.07
N ASP A 20 -0.59 11.40 31.04
CA ASP A 20 -0.83 10.10 31.69
C ASP A 20 -2.32 9.83 31.99
N GLU A 21 -2.98 9.06 31.13
CA GLU A 21 -4.43 8.79 31.20
C GLU A 21 -4.80 7.70 32.22
N VAL A 22 -3.84 6.95 32.76
CA VAL A 22 -4.18 5.77 33.59
C VAL A 22 -4.72 6.16 34.97
N GLU A 23 -4.34 7.32 35.51
CA GLU A 23 -4.81 7.79 36.82
C GLU A 23 -5.99 8.79 36.71
N THR A 24 -6.09 9.50 35.59
CA THR A 24 -7.21 10.42 35.29
C THR A 24 -8.49 9.65 34.94
N VAL A 25 -8.39 8.52 34.23
CA VAL A 25 -9.54 7.68 33.87
C VAL A 25 -10.17 7.01 35.11
N ARG A 26 -9.39 6.63 36.12
CA ARG A 26 -9.92 6.09 37.39
C ARG A 26 -10.62 7.14 38.25
N THR A 27 -10.17 8.39 38.19
CA THR A 27 -10.77 9.46 38.99
C THR A 27 -12.06 10.00 38.34
N LEU A 28 -12.11 10.09 36.99
CA LEU A 28 -13.31 10.48 36.23
C LEU A 28 -14.41 9.40 36.21
N THR A 29 -14.05 8.12 36.25
CA THR A 29 -15.04 7.03 36.36
C THR A 29 -15.72 6.97 37.73
N SER A 30 -15.10 7.53 38.78
CA SER A 30 -15.71 7.59 40.12
C SER A 30 -16.64 8.80 40.32
N SER A 31 -16.40 9.93 39.66
CA SER A 31 -17.25 11.12 39.77
C SER A 31 -18.50 11.06 38.89
N CYS A 32 -18.50 10.21 37.85
CA CYS A 32 -19.69 9.92 37.04
C CYS A 32 -20.56 8.78 37.57
N ALA A 33 -20.15 8.10 38.66
CA ALA A 33 -20.86 6.96 39.23
C ALA A 33 -22.22 7.29 39.91
N GLY A 34 -22.69 8.54 39.80
CA GLY A 34 -23.98 9.01 40.31
C GLY A 34 -25.06 9.26 39.25
N PHE A 35 -24.73 9.17 37.96
CA PHE A 35 -25.72 9.20 36.88
C PHE A 35 -25.71 7.85 36.18
N GLY A 36 -26.58 6.95 36.65
CA GLY A 36 -26.89 5.73 35.92
C GLY A 36 -27.57 6.10 34.62
N ASP A 37 -26.84 6.03 33.51
CA ASP A 37 -27.44 5.96 32.18
C ASP A 37 -28.10 4.57 32.03
N GLU A 38 -29.30 4.42 32.58
CA GLU A 38 -30.26 3.44 32.06
C GLU A 38 -30.66 3.90 30.64
N VAL A 39 -29.81 3.62 29.65
CA VAL A 39 -30.22 3.71 28.25
C VAL A 39 -31.19 2.56 28.01
N ASP A 40 -32.49 2.86 28.05
CA ASP A 40 -33.53 1.93 27.62
C ASP A 40 -33.21 1.44 26.20
N GLU A 41 -32.89 0.15 26.04
CA GLU A 41 -32.62 -0.46 24.73
C GLU A 41 -33.83 -0.31 23.78
N ASN A 42 -35.02 -0.01 24.30
CA ASN A 42 -36.23 0.29 23.51
C ASN A 42 -36.33 1.74 23.00
N ALA A 43 -35.37 2.63 23.31
CA ALA A 43 -35.41 4.04 22.90
C ALA A 43 -34.73 4.32 21.54
N ARG A 44 -34.40 3.29 20.73
CA ARG A 44 -33.89 3.51 19.37
C ARG A 44 -35.02 3.95 18.44
N SER A 45 -34.80 5.03 17.70
CA SER A 45 -35.78 5.50 16.73
C SER A 45 -36.09 4.43 15.67
N SER A 46 -37.33 4.40 15.19
CA SER A 46 -37.79 3.43 14.18
C SER A 46 -36.97 3.45 12.88
N TYR A 47 -36.29 4.56 12.62
CA TYR A 47 -35.47 4.77 11.42
C TYR A 47 -33.97 4.48 11.63
N PHE A 48 -33.51 4.14 12.84
CA PHE A 48 -32.07 4.00 13.15
C PHE A 48 -31.36 2.94 12.28
N ASN A 49 -32.03 1.84 11.95
CA ASN A 49 -31.46 0.74 11.15
C ASN A 49 -31.81 0.83 9.65
N LEU A 50 -32.39 1.93 9.17
CA LEU A 50 -32.69 2.10 7.76
C LEU A 50 -31.40 2.32 6.94
N PRO A 51 -31.37 1.91 5.66
CA PRO A 51 -30.26 2.21 4.78
C PRO A 51 -30.04 3.72 4.63
N ALA A 52 -28.80 4.11 4.30
CA ALA A 52 -28.51 5.48 3.90
C ALA A 52 -29.38 5.88 2.70
N LEU A 53 -29.85 7.15 2.71
CA LEU A 53 -30.62 7.71 1.61
C LEU A 53 -29.76 7.80 0.34
N ASP A 54 -30.37 7.58 -0.82
CA ASP A 54 -29.69 7.75 -2.10
C ASP A 54 -29.21 9.21 -2.27
N VAL A 55 -27.98 9.39 -2.76
CA VAL A 55 -27.36 10.72 -2.86
C VAL A 55 -28.13 11.66 -3.78
N SER A 56 -28.81 11.15 -4.81
CA SER A 56 -29.63 11.97 -5.71
C SER A 56 -30.86 12.56 -5.02
N VAL A 57 -31.35 11.91 -3.95
CA VAL A 57 -32.45 12.42 -3.12
C VAL A 57 -31.92 13.30 -2.00
N ALA A 58 -30.82 12.90 -1.36
CA ALA A 58 -30.22 13.63 -0.25
C ALA A 58 -29.61 14.98 -0.67
N PHE A 59 -29.01 15.04 -1.86
CA PHE A 59 -28.29 16.21 -2.36
C PHE A 59 -28.43 16.35 -3.91
N PRO A 60 -29.63 16.65 -4.42
CA PRO A 60 -29.93 16.64 -5.86
C PRO A 60 -29.17 17.71 -6.69
N GLN A 61 -28.60 18.72 -6.04
CA GLN A 61 -27.98 19.88 -6.69
C GLN A 61 -26.58 19.61 -7.24
N ALA A 62 -25.92 18.52 -6.85
CA ALA A 62 -24.58 18.20 -7.30
C ALA A 62 -24.42 16.73 -7.68
N THR A 63 -23.48 16.50 -8.59
CA THR A 63 -23.15 15.17 -9.06
C THR A 63 -22.12 14.51 -8.14
N PRO A 64 -22.35 13.27 -7.68
CA PRO A 64 -21.36 12.54 -6.89
C PRO A 64 -20.17 12.13 -7.76
N VAL A 65 -19.03 11.87 -7.10
CA VAL A 65 -17.78 11.48 -7.78
C VAL A 65 -17.86 10.15 -8.54
N SER A 66 -18.90 9.34 -8.31
CA SER A 66 -19.19 8.15 -9.13
C SER A 66 -19.43 8.48 -10.60
N GLN A 67 -19.83 9.73 -10.90
CA GLN A 67 -19.70 10.33 -12.22
C GLN A 67 -18.56 11.36 -12.15
N PHE A 68 -17.35 10.92 -12.49
CA PHE A 68 -16.14 11.70 -12.24
C PHE A 68 -16.14 13.03 -13.01
N PRO A 69 -15.73 14.16 -12.39
CA PRO A 69 -15.77 15.46 -13.05
C PRO A 69 -14.81 15.54 -14.25
N PRO A 70 -15.15 16.34 -15.28
CA PRO A 70 -14.23 16.59 -16.38
C PRO A 70 -12.95 17.28 -15.90
N CYS A 71 -11.86 17.10 -16.64
CA CYS A 71 -10.57 17.69 -16.31
C CYS A 71 -10.52 19.19 -16.68
N ALA A 72 -11.01 20.06 -15.80
CA ALA A 72 -10.89 21.51 -15.93
C ALA A 72 -9.58 22.07 -15.33
N SER A 73 -8.77 21.24 -14.67
CA SER A 73 -7.53 21.66 -14.00
C SER A 73 -6.35 21.90 -14.95
N ASP A 74 -6.45 21.43 -16.19
CA ASP A 74 -5.40 21.57 -17.21
C ASP A 74 -5.46 22.96 -17.87
N TYR A 75 -5.19 24.00 -17.07
CA TYR A 75 -5.41 25.39 -17.45
C TYR A 75 -4.34 25.93 -18.40
N TYR A 76 -3.12 25.37 -18.35
CA TYR A 76 -1.97 25.77 -19.16
C TYR A 76 -1.70 24.82 -20.34
N GLN A 77 -2.70 24.03 -20.73
CA GLN A 77 -2.64 23.17 -21.92
C GLN A 77 -1.42 22.23 -21.89
N PHE A 78 -1.26 21.43 -20.83
CA PHE A 78 -0.12 20.52 -20.65
C PHE A 78 0.03 19.48 -21.76
N ASP A 79 -1.01 19.26 -22.56
CA ASP A 79 -0.95 18.44 -23.77
C ASP A 79 0.05 18.98 -24.81
N ASP A 80 0.32 20.28 -24.84
CA ASP A 80 1.32 20.92 -25.71
C ASP A 80 2.76 20.54 -25.33
N LEU A 81 2.98 20.16 -24.06
CA LEU A 81 4.27 19.71 -23.54
C LEU A 81 4.47 18.20 -23.68
N SER A 82 3.45 17.48 -24.16
CA SER A 82 3.43 16.03 -24.20
C SER A 82 3.52 15.50 -25.63
N THR A 83 4.11 14.33 -25.80
CA THR A 83 4.09 13.59 -27.06
C THR A 83 2.70 12.97 -27.31
N SER A 84 2.44 12.52 -28.55
CA SER A 84 1.21 11.80 -28.88
C SER A 84 1.04 10.51 -28.08
N GLU A 85 2.14 9.79 -27.80
CA GLU A 85 2.15 8.57 -27.00
C GLU A 85 1.81 8.85 -25.54
N GLU A 86 2.41 9.88 -24.94
CA GLU A 86 2.12 10.32 -23.56
C GLU A 86 0.64 10.72 -23.39
N ARG A 87 0.09 11.47 -24.36
CA ARG A 87 -1.34 11.83 -24.38
C ARG A 87 -2.23 10.60 -24.53
N ALA A 88 -1.85 9.63 -25.36
CA ALA A 88 -2.62 8.40 -25.52
C ALA A 88 -2.66 7.58 -24.22
N ILE A 89 -1.53 7.47 -23.51
CA ILE A 89 -1.45 6.81 -22.21
C ILE A 89 -2.31 7.55 -21.18
N ARG A 90 -2.20 8.89 -21.10
CA ARG A 90 -3.03 9.73 -20.23
C ARG A 90 -4.51 9.41 -20.39
N MET A 91 -5.00 9.45 -21.63
CA MET A 91 -6.41 9.24 -21.93
C MET A 91 -6.85 7.79 -21.66
N LYS A 92 -6.00 6.80 -21.95
CA LYS A 92 -6.26 5.38 -21.66
C LYS A 92 -6.44 5.14 -20.16
N VAL A 93 -5.53 5.68 -19.34
CA VAL A 93 -5.59 5.53 -17.88
C VAL A 93 -6.78 6.28 -17.31
N ARG A 94 -7.02 7.53 -17.74
CA ARG A 94 -8.17 8.33 -17.33
C ARG A 94 -9.49 7.60 -17.56
N ALA A 95 -9.70 7.08 -18.77
CA ALA A 95 -10.92 6.38 -19.13
C ALA A 95 -11.16 5.14 -18.26
N CYS A 96 -10.12 4.36 -17.97
CA CYS A 96 -10.22 3.21 -17.07
C CYS A 96 -10.56 3.65 -15.65
N MET A 97 -9.84 4.62 -15.09
CA MET A 97 -10.06 5.06 -13.71
C MET A 97 -11.44 5.68 -13.50
N GLU A 98 -11.89 6.56 -14.39
CA GLU A 98 -13.22 7.20 -14.29
C GLU A 98 -14.35 6.18 -14.48
N LYS A 99 -14.20 5.20 -15.38
CA LYS A 99 -15.24 4.21 -15.66
C LYS A 99 -15.29 3.09 -14.62
N ASP A 100 -14.13 2.58 -14.22
CA ASP A 100 -14.01 1.32 -13.49
C ASP A 100 -13.71 1.49 -11.99
N ILE A 101 -13.14 2.63 -11.58
CA ILE A 101 -12.76 2.89 -10.18
C ILE A 101 -13.68 3.91 -9.52
N ALA A 102 -13.95 5.05 -10.17
CA ALA A 102 -14.77 6.12 -9.59
C ALA A 102 -16.14 5.65 -9.07
N PRO A 103 -16.88 4.74 -9.75
CA PRO A 103 -18.18 4.28 -9.26
C PRO A 103 -18.12 3.42 -7.99
N ILE A 104 -16.98 2.79 -7.69
CA ILE A 104 -16.84 1.82 -6.58
C ILE A 104 -16.00 2.35 -5.42
N MET A 105 -15.15 3.37 -5.66
CA MET A 105 -14.09 3.75 -4.71
C MET A 105 -14.63 4.17 -3.35
N THR A 106 -15.75 4.89 -3.27
CA THR A 106 -16.32 5.34 -1.98
C THR A 106 -16.64 4.17 -1.05
N LYS A 107 -17.21 3.08 -1.59
CA LYS A 107 -17.55 1.89 -0.82
C LYS A 107 -16.31 1.17 -0.30
N TYR A 108 -15.31 1.00 -1.15
CA TYR A 108 -14.07 0.29 -0.78
C TYR A 108 -13.21 1.10 0.18
N TRP A 109 -13.14 2.42 -0.05
CA TRP A 109 -12.42 3.35 0.81
C TRP A 109 -13.02 3.37 2.23
N GLU A 110 -14.34 3.49 2.34
CA GLU A 110 -15.05 3.48 3.64
C GLU A 110 -14.80 2.18 4.41
N LYS A 111 -14.79 1.04 3.71
CA LYS A 111 -14.59 -0.27 4.32
C LYS A 111 -13.13 -0.63 4.60
N ALA A 112 -12.18 0.18 4.13
CA ALA A 112 -10.76 -0.16 4.10
C ALA A 112 -10.49 -1.52 3.43
N GLU A 113 -11.17 -1.80 2.31
CA GLU A 113 -11.02 -3.02 1.52
C GLU A 113 -10.32 -2.70 0.18
N PHE A 114 -9.50 -3.62 -0.33
CA PHE A 114 -8.89 -3.49 -1.66
C PHE A 114 -9.78 -4.14 -2.74
N PRO A 115 -10.08 -3.45 -3.85
CA PRO A 115 -10.96 -3.98 -4.89
C PRO A 115 -10.25 -4.96 -5.83
N PHE A 116 -9.87 -6.16 -5.35
CA PHE A 116 -9.07 -7.14 -6.12
C PHE A 116 -9.55 -7.42 -7.56
N HIS A 117 -10.85 -7.35 -7.82
CA HIS A 117 -11.42 -7.56 -9.15
C HIS A 117 -10.98 -6.51 -10.20
N VAL A 118 -10.35 -5.39 -9.80
CA VAL A 118 -9.84 -4.37 -10.74
C VAL A 118 -8.42 -4.67 -11.21
N VAL A 119 -7.69 -5.58 -10.56
CA VAL A 119 -6.29 -5.92 -10.91
C VAL A 119 -6.14 -6.36 -12.38
N PRO A 120 -7.04 -7.17 -12.96
CA PRO A 120 -6.97 -7.49 -14.39
C PRO A 120 -7.16 -6.27 -15.32
N LYS A 121 -7.96 -5.28 -14.90
CA LYS A 121 -8.15 -4.03 -15.67
C LYS A 121 -6.88 -3.19 -15.65
N PHE A 122 -6.21 -3.16 -14.50
CA PHE A 122 -4.90 -2.53 -14.32
C PHE A 122 -3.81 -3.23 -15.14
N ALA A 123 -3.84 -4.56 -15.23
CA ALA A 123 -2.94 -5.32 -16.10
C ALA A 123 -3.11 -4.92 -17.57
N ALA A 124 -4.36 -4.80 -18.04
CA ALA A 124 -4.69 -4.41 -19.40
C ALA A 124 -4.28 -2.96 -19.76
N LEU A 125 -4.11 -2.08 -18.77
CA LEU A 125 -3.52 -0.76 -18.99
C LEU A 125 -2.07 -0.85 -19.45
N HIS A 126 -1.34 -1.90 -19.02
CA HIS A 126 0.07 -2.13 -19.32
C HIS A 126 0.95 -0.92 -18.95
N ILE A 127 0.75 -0.45 -17.70
CA ILE A 127 1.52 0.66 -17.10
C ILE A 127 2.42 0.18 -15.96
N ALA A 128 2.19 -1.02 -15.41
CA ALA A 128 3.09 -1.65 -14.45
C ALA A 128 4.43 -1.97 -15.12
N GLY A 129 5.52 -1.63 -14.45
CA GLY A 129 6.88 -1.65 -15.00
C GLY A 129 7.34 -0.29 -15.55
N GLY A 130 6.43 0.67 -15.76
CA GLY A 130 6.77 2.06 -16.10
C GLY A 130 7.85 2.19 -17.18
N THR A 131 9.04 2.63 -16.78
CA THR A 131 10.18 2.89 -17.65
C THR A 131 11.11 1.70 -17.91
N ILE A 132 10.85 0.55 -17.29
CA ILE A 132 11.68 -0.65 -17.43
C ILE A 132 11.58 -1.15 -18.87
N LYS A 133 12.73 -1.29 -19.54
CA LYS A 133 12.83 -1.78 -20.92
C LYS A 133 13.06 -3.29 -20.93
N GLY A 134 12.31 -4.01 -21.76
CA GLY A 134 12.39 -5.47 -21.86
C GLY A 134 11.63 -6.20 -20.75
N TYR A 135 11.87 -7.50 -20.62
CA TYR A 135 11.27 -8.35 -19.56
C TYR A 135 9.73 -8.30 -19.50
N GLY A 136 9.05 -8.07 -20.63
CA GLY A 136 7.60 -7.91 -20.68
C GLY A 136 7.06 -6.61 -20.08
N CYS A 137 7.92 -5.66 -19.72
CA CYS A 137 7.54 -4.33 -19.25
C CYS A 137 7.28 -3.36 -20.43
N PRO A 138 6.49 -2.31 -20.23
CA PRO A 138 6.09 -1.42 -21.31
C PRO A 138 7.20 -0.52 -21.87
N GLY A 139 8.23 -0.19 -21.08
CA GLY A 139 9.33 0.66 -21.53
C GLY A 139 8.92 2.10 -21.86
N HIS A 140 7.90 2.62 -21.18
CA HIS A 140 7.39 3.98 -21.38
C HIS A 140 8.47 5.05 -21.13
N SER A 141 8.26 6.26 -21.67
CA SER A 141 9.04 7.43 -21.23
C SER A 141 8.82 7.68 -19.73
N ILE A 142 9.75 8.37 -19.08
CA ILE A 142 9.58 8.76 -17.68
C ILE A 142 8.38 9.69 -17.50
N THR A 143 8.14 10.57 -18.47
CA THR A 143 7.00 11.49 -18.49
C THR A 143 5.68 10.74 -18.67
N ALA A 144 5.61 9.76 -19.58
CA ALA A 144 4.44 8.89 -19.75
C ALA A 144 4.12 8.12 -18.46
N SER A 145 5.13 7.57 -17.80
CA SER A 145 4.97 6.90 -16.51
C SER A 145 4.45 7.85 -15.42
N ALA A 146 4.99 9.07 -15.36
CA ALA A 146 4.54 10.08 -14.40
C ALA A 146 3.09 10.53 -14.66
N ILE A 147 2.71 10.73 -15.92
CA ILE A 147 1.35 11.09 -16.32
C ILE A 147 0.37 9.96 -15.97
N ALA A 148 0.74 8.69 -16.22
CA ALA A 148 -0.09 7.54 -15.85
C ALA A 148 -0.34 7.51 -14.33
N VAL A 149 0.70 7.69 -13.51
CA VAL A 149 0.58 7.76 -12.04
C VAL A 149 -0.34 8.91 -11.63
N ALA A 150 -0.19 10.10 -12.24
CA ALA A 150 -1.04 11.26 -11.96
C ALA A 150 -2.51 11.01 -12.31
N GLU A 151 -2.82 10.36 -13.42
CA GLU A 151 -4.21 10.05 -13.81
C GLU A 151 -4.86 8.98 -12.91
N VAL A 152 -4.07 8.03 -12.38
CA VAL A 152 -4.55 7.11 -11.33
C VAL A 152 -4.85 7.90 -10.04
N ALA A 153 -3.88 8.70 -9.58
CA ALA A 153 -3.99 9.48 -8.35
C ALA A 153 -5.14 10.50 -8.37
N ARG A 154 -5.46 11.03 -9.54
CA ARG A 154 -6.56 11.98 -9.73
C ARG A 154 -7.90 11.39 -9.30
N VAL A 155 -8.10 10.08 -9.50
CA VAL A 155 -9.35 9.38 -9.17
C VAL A 155 -9.28 8.75 -7.77
N ASP A 156 -8.26 7.93 -7.50
CA ASP A 156 -8.09 7.29 -6.20
C ASP A 156 -6.60 7.15 -5.84
N ALA A 157 -6.23 7.76 -4.72
CA ALA A 157 -4.86 7.70 -4.21
C ALA A 157 -4.47 6.29 -3.73
N SER A 158 -5.42 5.46 -3.31
CA SER A 158 -5.14 4.08 -2.85
C SER A 158 -4.63 3.21 -4.00
N CYS A 159 -5.30 3.27 -5.16
CA CYS A 159 -4.86 2.64 -6.41
C CYS A 159 -3.51 3.19 -6.87
N CYS A 160 -3.27 4.51 -6.74
CA CYS A 160 -1.98 5.11 -7.07
C CYS A 160 -0.86 4.54 -6.18
N THR A 161 -1.10 4.40 -4.87
CA THR A 161 -0.14 3.80 -3.94
C THR A 161 0.11 2.33 -4.26
N PHE A 162 -0.93 1.55 -4.56
CA PHE A 162 -0.78 0.16 -5.02
C PHE A 162 0.18 0.06 -6.22
N PHE A 163 -0.04 0.86 -7.26
CA PHE A 163 0.83 0.90 -8.44
C PHE A 163 2.23 1.41 -8.12
N SER A 164 2.36 2.45 -7.31
CA SER A 164 3.65 3.06 -6.97
C SER A 164 4.54 2.08 -6.18
N VAL A 165 3.96 1.38 -5.21
CA VAL A 165 4.69 0.36 -4.43
C VAL A 165 5.09 -0.82 -5.32
N HIS A 166 4.17 -1.33 -6.13
CA HIS A 166 4.43 -2.47 -7.00
C HIS A 166 5.44 -2.13 -8.11
N SER A 167 5.19 -1.09 -8.89
CA SER A 167 5.96 -0.74 -10.09
C SER A 167 7.18 0.13 -9.78
N CYS A 168 6.96 1.26 -9.09
CA CYS A 168 8.02 2.27 -8.90
C CYS A 168 9.01 1.89 -7.79
N LEU A 169 8.64 0.99 -6.87
CA LEU A 169 9.54 0.50 -5.83
C LEU A 169 9.96 -0.95 -6.08
N ALA A 170 9.05 -1.92 -6.05
CA ALA A 170 9.42 -3.33 -6.12
C ALA A 170 10.02 -3.72 -7.47
N MET A 171 9.30 -3.52 -8.59
CA MET A 171 9.81 -3.84 -9.93
C MET A 171 11.07 -3.03 -10.27
N LEU A 172 11.09 -1.73 -9.96
CA LEU A 172 12.26 -0.88 -10.24
C LEU A 172 13.50 -1.34 -9.45
N THR A 173 13.34 -1.77 -8.20
CA THR A 173 14.47 -2.32 -7.41
C THR A 173 15.02 -3.59 -8.06
N ILE A 174 14.16 -4.50 -8.54
CA ILE A 174 14.60 -5.70 -9.27
C ILE A 174 15.30 -5.30 -10.58
N ALA A 175 14.75 -4.34 -11.33
CA ALA A 175 15.31 -3.92 -12.61
C ALA A 175 16.70 -3.26 -12.47
N LEU A 176 16.91 -2.46 -11.43
CA LEU A 176 18.17 -1.74 -11.21
C LEU A 176 19.21 -2.55 -10.44
N CYS A 177 18.78 -3.35 -9.45
CA CYS A 177 19.68 -3.99 -8.49
C CYS A 177 19.68 -5.52 -8.57
N GLY A 178 18.71 -6.12 -9.25
CA GLY A 178 18.62 -7.56 -9.41
C GLY A 178 19.62 -8.09 -10.44
N SER A 179 19.99 -9.37 -10.30
CA SER A 179 20.68 -10.13 -11.34
C SER A 179 19.78 -10.35 -12.56
N GLU A 180 20.37 -10.65 -13.72
CA GLU A 180 19.59 -10.97 -14.93
C GLU A 180 18.63 -12.14 -14.72
N ALA A 181 19.04 -13.16 -13.95
CA ALA A 181 18.17 -14.28 -13.60
C ALA A 181 16.93 -13.83 -12.79
N GLN A 182 17.10 -12.91 -11.82
CA GLN A 182 15.99 -12.36 -11.05
C GLN A 182 15.07 -11.48 -11.92
N LYS A 183 15.63 -10.68 -12.82
CA LYS A 183 14.84 -9.84 -13.75
C LYS A 183 13.96 -10.70 -14.64
N GLN A 184 14.53 -11.74 -15.27
CA GLN A 184 13.79 -12.67 -16.14
C GLN A 184 12.74 -13.47 -15.37
N LYS A 185 13.03 -13.85 -14.12
CA LYS A 185 12.10 -14.61 -13.28
C LYS A 185 10.88 -13.79 -12.84
N TYR A 186 11.09 -12.57 -12.37
CA TYR A 186 10.04 -11.82 -11.66
C TYR A 186 9.32 -10.78 -12.51
N LEU A 187 10.06 -9.98 -13.30
CA LEU A 187 9.49 -8.81 -13.98
C LEU A 187 8.37 -9.13 -14.99
N PRO A 188 8.43 -10.21 -15.79
CA PRO A 188 7.37 -10.50 -16.77
C PRO A 188 6.00 -10.73 -16.11
N SER A 189 5.96 -11.46 -14.99
CA SER A 189 4.71 -11.73 -14.26
C SER A 189 4.19 -10.47 -13.56
N MET A 190 5.10 -9.69 -12.97
CA MET A 190 4.76 -8.44 -12.29
C MET A 190 4.22 -7.38 -13.26
N ALA A 191 4.79 -7.25 -14.47
CA ALA A 191 4.32 -6.31 -15.48
C ALA A 191 2.87 -6.56 -15.94
N LEU A 192 2.39 -7.80 -15.79
CA LEU A 192 1.02 -8.20 -16.06
C LEU A 192 0.15 -8.24 -14.81
N LEU A 193 0.67 -7.84 -13.64
CA LEU A 193 0.01 -7.95 -12.33
C LEU A 193 -0.52 -9.36 -12.01
N ASN A 194 0.10 -10.40 -12.61
CA ASN A 194 -0.17 -11.79 -12.24
C ASN A 194 0.46 -12.10 -10.87
N THR A 195 1.53 -11.40 -10.53
CA THR A 195 2.12 -11.38 -9.19
C THR A 195 2.25 -9.93 -8.71
N VAL A 196 1.93 -9.71 -7.44
CA VAL A 196 2.00 -8.39 -6.79
C VAL A 196 3.28 -8.28 -5.97
N GLY A 197 3.83 -7.07 -5.94
CA GLY A 197 5.08 -6.75 -5.26
C GLY A 197 4.86 -5.78 -4.10
N CYS A 198 5.66 -5.93 -3.05
CA CYS A 198 5.79 -4.92 -1.99
C CYS A 198 7.26 -4.57 -1.72
N TRP A 199 7.48 -3.49 -0.98
CA TRP A 199 8.80 -2.93 -0.74
C TRP A 199 8.97 -2.52 0.73
N ALA A 200 9.81 -3.25 1.45
CA ALA A 200 9.87 -3.29 2.90
C ALA A 200 11.16 -2.69 3.44
N LEU A 201 11.14 -1.37 3.68
CA LEU A 201 12.23 -0.63 4.31
C LEU A 201 11.89 -0.19 5.73
N THR A 202 10.78 0.55 5.87
CA THR A 202 10.34 1.16 7.12
C THR A 202 10.09 0.14 8.23
N GLU A 203 10.53 0.48 9.43
CA GLU A 203 10.39 -0.32 10.65
C GLU A 203 9.59 0.47 11.70
N PRO A 204 9.11 -0.17 12.78
CA PRO A 204 8.41 0.54 13.86
C PRO A 204 9.18 1.74 14.40
N ASP A 205 10.50 1.59 14.60
CA ASP A 205 11.37 2.61 15.18
C ASP A 205 12.09 3.47 14.14
N TYR A 206 12.04 3.09 12.85
CA TYR A 206 12.84 3.67 11.78
C TYR A 206 11.99 4.00 10.55
N GLY A 207 11.51 5.25 10.51
CA GLY A 207 10.84 5.85 9.35
C GLY A 207 11.78 6.77 8.57
N SER A 208 11.88 8.02 8.99
CA SER A 208 12.74 9.03 8.34
C SER A 208 14.22 8.65 8.38
N ASP A 209 14.69 8.06 9.49
CA ASP A 209 16.05 7.52 9.61
C ASP A 209 16.11 6.05 9.16
N ALA A 210 15.78 5.81 7.89
CA ALA A 210 15.76 4.46 7.32
C ALA A 210 17.16 3.81 7.28
N SER A 211 18.23 4.60 7.24
CA SER A 211 19.62 4.10 7.29
C SER A 211 19.95 3.37 8.60
N SER A 212 19.20 3.62 9.67
CA SER A 212 19.40 3.00 10.98
C SER A 212 18.54 1.76 11.21
N LEU A 213 17.92 1.21 10.16
CA LEU A 213 17.13 -0.02 10.24
C LEU A 213 17.88 -1.14 10.97
N ARG A 214 17.12 -1.93 11.73
CA ARG A 214 17.59 -3.02 12.61
C ARG A 214 17.26 -4.42 12.11
N THR A 215 16.38 -4.58 11.12
CA THR A 215 16.19 -5.90 10.49
C THR A 215 17.55 -6.41 10.02
N THR A 216 17.93 -7.61 10.44
CA THR A 216 19.24 -8.21 10.14
C THR A 216 19.10 -9.26 9.05
N ALA A 217 20.23 -9.52 8.38
CA ALA A 217 20.38 -10.65 7.47
C ALA A 217 21.69 -11.37 7.78
N THR A 218 21.59 -12.61 8.25
CA THR A 218 22.73 -13.45 8.64
C THR A 218 22.96 -14.52 7.59
N LYS A 219 24.18 -14.57 7.06
CA LYS A 219 24.58 -15.58 6.07
C LYS A 219 24.68 -16.95 6.73
N VAL A 220 24.10 -17.96 6.09
CA VAL A 220 24.18 -19.36 6.56
C VAL A 220 24.79 -20.27 5.51
N GLN A 221 25.44 -21.34 5.96
CA GLN A 221 26.15 -22.29 5.09
C GLN A 221 25.24 -23.37 4.51
N ALA A 222 24.15 -23.70 5.22
CA ALA A 222 23.07 -24.56 4.74
C ALA A 222 21.74 -23.98 5.26
N LEU A 223 20.74 -23.90 4.39
CA LEU A 223 19.37 -23.56 4.75
C LEU A 223 18.56 -24.86 4.73
N ASN A 224 18.09 -25.33 5.89
CA ASN A 224 16.92 -26.19 5.91
C ASN A 224 15.79 -25.32 5.33
N LEU A 225 15.21 -25.70 4.19
CA LEU A 225 14.04 -25.02 3.63
C LEU A 225 12.93 -25.01 4.68
N LEU A 226 12.72 -23.87 5.33
CA LEU A 226 11.68 -23.71 6.33
C LEU A 226 10.82 -22.51 5.99
N TYR A 227 9.51 -22.74 6.03
CA TYR A 227 8.45 -21.78 5.79
C TYR A 227 8.75 -20.43 6.46
N ILE A 228 8.75 -19.36 5.67
CA ILE A 228 8.68 -17.99 6.19
C ILE A 228 7.31 -17.85 6.87
N TYR A 229 7.25 -17.94 8.20
CA TYR A 229 6.06 -17.55 8.94
C TYR A 229 6.04 -16.03 9.03
N ILE A 230 5.29 -15.42 8.13
CA ILE A 230 4.93 -14.00 8.18
C ILE A 230 3.84 -13.85 9.25
N HIS A 231 4.22 -13.45 10.46
CA HIS A 231 3.23 -12.99 11.44
C HIS A 231 2.81 -11.57 11.10
N MET A 232 1.58 -11.43 10.58
CA MET A 232 0.92 -10.14 10.41
C MET A 232 0.11 -9.85 11.66
N TYR A 233 0.62 -9.00 12.54
CA TYR A 233 -0.16 -8.58 13.71
C TYR A 233 -1.04 -7.38 13.36
N THR A 234 -2.34 -7.50 13.63
CA THR A 234 -3.24 -6.36 13.84
C THR A 234 -3.36 -6.15 15.35
N HIS A 235 -2.88 -5.02 15.87
CA HIS A 235 -3.30 -4.60 17.22
C HIS A 235 -4.61 -3.83 17.06
N SER A 236 -5.71 -4.51 17.38
CA SER A 236 -7.05 -3.93 17.39
C SER A 236 -7.26 -3.15 18.68
N ILE A 237 -7.40 -1.82 18.57
CA ILE A 237 -8.53 -1.15 19.21
C ILE A 237 -9.20 -0.19 18.22
N HIS A 238 -8.45 0.52 17.36
CA HIS A 238 -8.98 1.10 16.11
C HIS A 238 -7.88 1.07 15.03
N LYS A 239 -8.21 0.40 13.92
CA LYS A 239 -7.32 -0.10 12.85
C LYS A 239 -6.36 0.97 12.31
N SER A 240 -5.04 0.71 12.34
CA SER A 240 -4.02 1.06 11.31
C SER A 240 -2.59 0.79 11.80
N ASN A 241 -2.27 -0.35 12.42
CA ASN A 241 -0.87 -0.68 12.74
C ASN A 241 -0.56 -2.08 12.22
N TRP A 242 0.33 -2.17 11.22
CA TRP A 242 0.72 -3.41 10.56
C TRP A 242 2.17 -3.73 10.89
N VAL A 243 2.41 -4.79 11.65
CA VAL A 243 3.76 -5.29 11.94
C VAL A 243 3.95 -6.60 11.19
N LEU A 244 4.97 -6.65 10.33
CA LEU A 244 5.51 -7.87 9.75
C LEU A 244 6.56 -8.41 10.72
N ALA A 245 6.31 -9.52 11.41
CA ALA A 245 7.30 -10.21 12.24
C ALA A 245 7.67 -11.56 11.61
N MET A 246 8.97 -11.87 11.54
CA MET A 246 9.49 -13.14 11.02
C MET A 246 10.10 -13.96 12.15
N SER A 247 9.81 -15.27 12.23
CA SER A 247 10.38 -16.18 13.23
C SER A 247 10.64 -17.57 12.61
N TYR A 248 11.69 -18.25 13.05
CA TYR A 248 12.18 -19.53 12.50
C TYR A 248 12.05 -20.69 13.51
N TYR A 249 11.81 -21.91 13.01
CA TYR A 249 11.92 -23.19 13.73
C TYR A 249 12.79 -24.18 12.94
N SER A 250 13.26 -25.28 13.54
CA SER A 250 14.12 -26.28 12.87
C SER A 250 13.34 -27.55 12.47
N MET A 251 13.56 -28.08 11.26
CA MET A 251 13.05 -29.37 10.74
C MET A 251 14.21 -30.30 10.33
N PRO A 252 13.98 -31.62 10.13
CA PRO A 252 15.03 -32.62 9.85
C PRO A 252 15.77 -32.44 8.51
N SER A 253 16.91 -33.11 8.39
CA SER A 253 18.08 -32.85 7.52
C SER A 253 17.93 -32.91 5.99
N ASP A 254 16.81 -33.39 5.43
CA ASP A 254 16.82 -33.90 4.05
C ASP A 254 16.45 -32.86 2.96
N ASP A 255 16.05 -31.65 3.34
CA ASP A 255 15.73 -30.52 2.43
C ASP A 255 16.68 -29.32 2.59
N GLN A 256 17.99 -29.59 2.68
CA GLN A 256 19.02 -28.54 2.76
C GLN A 256 19.39 -27.99 1.38
N VAL A 257 19.24 -26.68 1.19
CA VAL A 257 19.89 -25.94 0.10
C VAL A 257 21.22 -25.35 0.58
N GLU A 258 22.24 -25.41 -0.26
CA GLU A 258 23.58 -24.89 0.05
C GLU A 258 23.56 -23.35 0.03
N GLY A 259 23.88 -22.74 1.17
CA GLY A 259 23.96 -21.30 1.32
C GLY A 259 22.63 -20.55 1.47
N GLY A 260 22.72 -19.27 1.84
CA GLY A 260 21.63 -18.29 1.82
C GLY A 260 21.65 -17.33 3.01
N TRP A 261 20.49 -16.75 3.32
CA TRP A 261 20.34 -15.71 4.35
C TRP A 261 19.12 -15.98 5.24
N ILE A 262 19.30 -15.80 6.54
CA ILE A 262 18.22 -15.73 7.54
C ILE A 262 17.95 -14.25 7.82
N LEU A 263 16.69 -13.82 7.67
CA LEU A 263 16.29 -12.43 7.91
C LEU A 263 15.47 -12.34 9.20
N GLU A 264 15.89 -11.48 10.12
CA GLU A 264 15.19 -11.30 11.40
C GLU A 264 14.91 -9.82 11.66
N GLY A 265 13.66 -9.49 11.95
CA GLY A 265 13.28 -8.11 12.23
C GLY A 265 11.80 -7.85 12.07
N GLN A 266 11.46 -6.56 12.06
CA GLN A 266 10.09 -6.10 11.89
C GLN A 266 9.98 -4.97 10.88
N LYS A 267 9.00 -5.08 9.98
CA LYS A 267 8.66 -4.03 9.01
C LYS A 267 7.27 -3.48 9.29
N ARG A 268 7.07 -2.19 9.04
CA ARG A 268 5.81 -1.49 9.31
C ARG A 268 5.44 -0.57 8.15
N TRP A 269 4.13 -0.45 7.87
CA TRP A 269 3.58 0.38 6.80
C TRP A 269 3.87 -0.10 5.37
N ILE A 270 4.09 -1.40 5.20
CA ILE A 270 4.44 -1.96 3.90
C ILE A 270 3.17 -2.18 3.08
N GLY A 271 2.88 -1.27 2.16
CA GLY A 271 1.76 -1.40 1.21
C GLY A 271 1.82 -2.72 0.44
N ASN A 272 0.67 -3.32 0.15
CA ASN A 272 0.48 -4.62 -0.53
C ASN A 272 0.95 -5.86 0.25
N SER A 273 1.70 -5.72 1.36
CA SER A 273 2.35 -6.86 2.04
C SER A 273 1.41 -7.99 2.48
N THR A 274 0.12 -7.71 2.72
CA THR A 274 -0.87 -8.72 3.11
C THR A 274 -1.23 -9.71 2.01
N PHE A 275 -0.94 -9.39 0.75
CA PHE A 275 -1.28 -10.23 -0.41
C PHE A 275 -0.21 -10.22 -1.50
N ALA A 276 1.00 -9.71 -1.21
CA ALA A 276 2.09 -9.67 -2.17
C ALA A 276 2.73 -11.05 -2.34
N ASP A 277 3.04 -11.40 -3.59
CA ASP A 277 3.78 -12.61 -3.95
C ASP A 277 5.29 -12.40 -3.91
N VAL A 278 5.74 -11.15 -4.13
CA VAL A 278 7.15 -10.77 -4.16
C VAL A 278 7.41 -9.67 -3.14
N LEU A 279 8.26 -9.95 -2.15
CA LEU A 279 8.61 -9.01 -1.08
C LEU A 279 10.06 -8.58 -1.22
N ILE A 280 10.28 -7.30 -1.55
CA ILE A 280 11.63 -6.73 -1.52
C ILE A 280 11.92 -6.25 -0.10
N ILE A 281 12.83 -6.90 0.62
CA ILE A 281 13.12 -6.60 2.02
C ILE A 281 14.51 -6.00 2.16
N PHE A 282 14.61 -4.88 2.87
CA PHE A 282 15.88 -4.24 3.22
C PHE A 282 16.30 -4.67 4.62
N ALA A 283 17.48 -5.26 4.72
CA ALA A 283 18.03 -5.76 5.97
C ALA A 283 19.54 -5.50 6.04
N ARG A 284 20.05 -5.34 7.26
CA ARG A 284 21.46 -5.12 7.56
C ARG A 284 22.19 -6.46 7.57
N ASN A 285 23.10 -6.63 6.64
CA ASN A 285 23.98 -7.79 6.57
C ASN A 285 24.88 -7.81 7.82
N THR A 286 24.78 -8.87 8.63
CA THR A 286 25.51 -8.95 9.90
C THR A 286 27.02 -9.14 9.75
N THR A 287 27.50 -9.52 8.56
CA THR A 287 28.94 -9.64 8.27
C THR A 287 29.55 -8.32 7.83
N THR A 288 28.87 -7.55 6.98
CA THR A 288 29.42 -6.30 6.41
C THR A 288 28.93 -5.04 7.11
N ASN A 289 27.90 -5.15 7.95
CA ASN A 289 27.18 -4.05 8.59
C ASN A 289 26.48 -3.08 7.59
N GLN A 290 26.45 -3.43 6.30
CA GLN A 290 25.79 -2.67 5.25
C GLN A 290 24.33 -3.11 5.07
N ILE A 291 23.50 -2.24 4.52
CA ILE A 291 22.13 -2.57 4.13
C ILE A 291 22.12 -3.22 2.75
N ASN A 292 21.45 -4.35 2.64
CA ASN A 292 21.25 -5.10 1.40
C ASN A 292 19.74 -5.27 1.13
N GLY A 293 19.39 -5.50 -0.14
CA GLY A 293 18.04 -5.87 -0.57
C GLY A 293 17.94 -7.37 -0.83
N TYR A 294 16.83 -7.97 -0.39
CA TYR A 294 16.54 -9.41 -0.49
C TYR A 294 15.18 -9.62 -1.17
N VAL A 295 15.09 -10.64 -2.03
CA VAL A 295 13.90 -11.05 -2.81
C VAL A 295 13.84 -12.55 -2.97
#